data_AF-A0ABD0RRU2-F1
#
_entry.id   AF-A0ABD0RRU2-F1
#
_cell.length_a   1.000
_cell.length_b   1.000
_cell.length_c   1.000
_cell.angle_alpha   90.00
_cell.angle_beta   90.00
_cell.angle_gamma   90.00
#
_symmetry.space_group_name_H-M   'P 1'
#
loop_
_entity.id
_entity.type
_entity.pdbx_description
1 polymer ?
#
loop_
_entity_poly.entity_id
_entity_poly.type
_entity_poly.pdbx_seq_one_letter_code
_entity_poly.pdbx_strand_id
1 'polypeptide(L)' 'DGNLHLNITSPSKDPALLAAIEPYVYEWTSEWKGSISAEHGLGLKKRNYIYYSKPAEAVALMGSIKAMLDPKGILNP' A
#
# COMPACT_ATOMS: atom_id res chain seq x y z
N ASP A 1 0.08 -5.03 -19.51
CA ASP A 1 -0.60 -4.47 -18.30
C ASP A 1 0.25 -3.46 -17.55
N GLY A 2 1.58 -3.43 -17.74
CA GLY A 2 2.44 -2.53 -16.95
C GLY A 2 2.59 -2.95 -15.49
N ASN A 3 2.53 -4.27 -15.22
CA ASN A 3 2.56 -4.85 -13.88
C ASN A 3 3.91 -5.58 -13.64
N LEU A 4 4.57 -5.28 -12.53
CA LEU A 4 5.87 -5.83 -12.14
C LEU A 4 5.79 -6.52 -10.76
N HIS A 5 6.30 -7.75 -10.68
CA HIS A 5 6.41 -8.50 -9.44
C HIS A 5 7.84 -8.43 -8.90
N LEU A 6 8.08 -7.51 -7.96
CA LEU A 6 9.37 -7.38 -7.29
C LEU A 6 9.43 -8.29 -6.06
N ASN A 7 10.45 -9.15 -6.01
CA ASN A 7 10.75 -9.99 -4.85
C ASN A 7 12.22 -9.86 -4.46
N ILE A 8 12.49 -9.81 -3.16
CA ILE A 8 13.84 -9.74 -2.61
C ILE A 8 13.98 -10.90 -1.63
N THR A 9 15.02 -11.70 -1.80
CA THR A 9 15.32 -12.85 -0.94
C THR A 9 16.52 -12.54 -0.05
N SER A 10 16.48 -13.07 1.17
CA SER A 10 17.58 -13.00 2.13
C SER A 10 17.66 -14.33 2.89
N PRO A 11 18.84 -14.78 3.32
CA PRO A 11 18.99 -15.99 4.14
C PRO A 11 18.21 -15.93 5.46
N SER A 12 17.92 -14.73 5.97
CA SER A 12 17.14 -14.54 7.20
C SER A 12 16.39 -13.21 7.19
N LYS A 13 15.49 -13.00 8.16
CA LYS A 13 14.77 -11.75 8.32
C LYS A 13 15.75 -10.66 8.78
N ASP A 14 16.00 -9.68 7.92
CA ASP A 14 16.90 -8.57 8.17
C ASP A 14 16.13 -7.22 8.20
N PRO A 15 16.00 -6.59 9.38
CA PRO A 15 15.35 -5.29 9.50
C PRO A 15 16.06 -4.17 8.73
N ALA A 16 17.38 -4.21 8.60
CA ALA A 16 18.14 -3.20 7.87
C ALA A 16 17.87 -3.30 6.37
N LEU A 17 17.79 -4.53 5.84
CA LEU A 17 17.36 -4.76 4.47
C LEU A 17 15.93 -4.25 4.23
N LEU A 18 14.99 -4.54 5.14
CA LEU A 18 13.62 -4.05 5.01
C LEU A 18 13.56 -2.51 5.02
N ALA A 19 14.30 -1.86 5.91
CA ALA A 19 14.38 -0.40 5.97
C ALA A 19 15.06 0.24 4.74
N ALA A 20 15.93 -0.50 4.04
CA ALA A 20 16.50 -0.06 2.77
C ALA A 20 15.51 -0.19 1.60
N ILE A 21 14.52 -1.08 1.71
CA ILE A 21 13.49 -1.32 0.69
C ILE A 21 12.29 -0.40 0.90
N GLU A 22 11.84 -0.26 2.14
CA GLU A 22 10.67 0.54 2.53
C GLU A 22 11.14 1.78 3.32
N PRO A 23 10.82 3.02 2.88
CA PRO A 23 9.83 3.36 1.84
C PRO A 23 10.38 3.53 0.41
N TYR A 24 11.67 3.32 0.15
CA TYR A 24 12.32 3.62 -1.13
C TYR A 24 11.55 3.13 -2.37
N VAL A 25 11.10 1.87 -2.37
CA VAL A 25 10.35 1.30 -3.51
C VAL A 25 9.00 2.00 -3.71
N TYR A 26 8.32 2.40 -2.62
CA TYR A 26 7.05 3.12 -2.70
C TYR A 26 7.25 4.55 -3.22
N GLU A 27 8.29 5.22 -2.76
CA GLU A 27 8.69 6.56 -3.24
C GLU A 27 9.01 6.53 -4.73
N TRP A 28 9.91 5.64 -5.15
CA TRP A 28 10.25 5.44 -6.55
C TRP A 28 8.98 5.19 -7.38
N THR A 29 8.12 4.27 -6.94
CA THR A 29 6.87 3.97 -7.67
C THR A 29 5.98 5.20 -7.83
N SER A 30 5.91 6.05 -6.80
CA SER A 30 5.11 7.27 -6.80
C SER A 30 5.65 8.36 -7.74
N GLU A 31 6.98 8.52 -7.82
CA GLU A 31 7.63 9.46 -8.75
C GLU A 31 7.24 9.21 -10.21
N TRP A 32 7.10 7.93 -10.56
CA TRP A 32 6.66 7.48 -11.89
C TRP A 32 5.14 7.40 -12.04
N LYS A 33 4.38 7.93 -11.06
CA LYS A 33 2.91 7.88 -11.01
C LYS A 33 2.35 6.46 -11.10
N GLY A 34 3.08 5.48 -10.56
CA GLY A 34 2.73 4.06 -10.56
C GLY A 34 1.82 3.65 -9.38
N SER A 35 1.38 2.39 -9.40
CA SER A 35 0.64 1.78 -8.30
C SER A 35 1.54 0.90 -7.44
N ILE A 36 1.60 1.15 -6.12
CA ILE A 36 2.33 0.30 -5.15
C ILE A 36 1.71 -1.10 -4.97
N SER A 37 0.51 -1.30 -5.51
CA SER A 37 -0.15 -2.60 -5.59
C SER A 37 -0.99 -2.65 -6.84
N ALA A 38 -0.48 -3.28 -7.90
CA ALA A 38 -1.18 -3.40 -9.17
C ALA A 38 -2.42 -4.31 -9.06
N GLU A 39 -2.28 -5.46 -8.39
CA GLU A 39 -3.32 -6.51 -8.35
C GLU A 39 -3.58 -7.12 -6.97
N HIS A 40 -2.65 -7.06 -6.02
CA HIS A 40 -2.78 -7.77 -4.72
C HIS A 40 -3.56 -6.98 -3.66
N GLY A 41 -4.02 -5.77 -3.97
CA GLY A 41 -4.74 -4.91 -3.04
C GLY A 41 -3.86 -4.34 -1.90
N LEU A 42 -4.50 -3.73 -0.90
CA LEU A 42 -3.82 -3.08 0.23
C LEU A 42 -3.62 -4.03 1.43
N GLY A 43 -4.70 -4.65 1.89
CA GLY A 43 -4.71 -5.44 3.14
C GLY A 43 -4.14 -4.66 4.33
N LEU A 44 -3.70 -5.40 5.36
CA LEU A 44 -3.04 -4.79 6.53
C LEU A 44 -1.63 -4.27 6.21
N LYS A 45 -0.92 -4.96 5.31
CA LYS A 45 0.50 -4.67 5.02
C LYS A 45 0.71 -3.31 4.36
N LYS A 46 -0.15 -2.93 3.40
CA LYS A 46 0.06 -1.72 2.59
C LYS A 46 -0.82 -0.53 2.99
N ARG A 47 -1.64 -0.65 4.05
CA ARG A 47 -2.63 0.38 4.43
C ARG A 47 -2.01 1.76 4.64
N ASN A 48 -0.82 1.82 5.24
CA ASN A 48 -0.13 3.07 5.56
C ASN A 48 0.53 3.72 4.34
N TYR A 49 0.65 3.00 3.21
CA TYR A 49 1.36 3.44 2.02
C TYR A 49 0.41 3.84 0.87
N ILE A 50 -0.91 3.82 1.09
CA ILE A 50 -1.91 4.10 0.05
C ILE A 50 -1.70 5.46 -0.65
N TYR A 51 -1.17 6.45 0.07
CA TYR A 51 -0.97 7.81 -0.43
C TYR A 51 0.14 7.92 -1.48
N TYR A 52 1.00 6.91 -1.63
CA TYR A 52 1.96 6.86 -2.74
C TYR A 52 1.28 6.64 -4.10
N SER A 53 0.03 6.15 -4.11
CA SER A 53 -0.73 5.87 -5.35
C SER A 53 -2.12 6.50 -5.40
N LYS A 54 -2.60 7.12 -4.32
CA LYS A 54 -3.93 7.73 -4.24
C LYS A 54 -3.87 9.11 -3.58
N PRO A 55 -4.58 10.10 -4.13
CA PRO A 55 -4.67 11.42 -3.52
C PRO A 55 -5.57 11.37 -2.26
N ALA A 56 -5.39 12.33 -1.36
CA ALA A 56 -6.04 12.34 -0.06
C ALA A 56 -7.58 12.34 -0.15
N GLU A 57 -8.14 13.01 -1.16
CA GLU A 57 -9.57 13.11 -1.42
C GLU A 57 -10.17 11.74 -1.77
N ALA A 58 -9.46 10.94 -2.55
CA ALA A 58 -9.91 9.59 -2.90
C ALA A 58 -9.91 8.68 -1.66
N VAL A 59 -8.88 8.79 -0.82
CA VAL A 59 -8.78 8.00 0.42
C VAL A 59 -9.87 8.42 1.43
N ALA A 60 -10.15 9.72 1.53
CA ALA A 60 -11.23 10.24 2.36
C ALA A 60 -12.60 9.70 1.91
N LEU A 61 -12.85 9.68 0.59
CA LEU A 61 -14.09 9.11 0.04
C LEU A 61 -14.24 7.61 0.37
N MET A 62 -13.16 6.83 0.27
CA MET A 62 -13.17 5.41 0.68
C MET A 62 -13.54 5.27 2.17
N GLY A 63 -13.00 6.15 3.02
CA GLY A 63 -13.34 6.21 4.45
C GLY A 63 -14.82 6.51 4.69
N SER A 64 -15.39 7.48 3.97
CA SER A 64 -16.82 7.82 4.05
C SER A 64 -17.72 6.65 3.65
N ILE A 65 -17.37 5.94 2.58
CA ILE A 65 -18.10 4.73 2.15
C ILE A 65 -18.00 3.64 3.22
N LYS A 66 -16.82 3.41 3.80
CA LYS A 66 -16.63 2.42 4.88
C LYS A 66 -17.47 2.76 6.11
N ALA A 67 -17.50 4.02 6.53
CA ALA A 67 -18.29 4.46 7.68
C ALA A 67 -19.81 4.33 7.44
N MET A 68 -20.26 4.57 6.21
CA MET A 68 -21.66 4.39 5.83
C MET A 68 -22.10 2.92 5.85
N LEU A 69 -21.24 2.00 5.36
CA LEU A 69 -21.58 0.58 5.23
C LEU A 69 -21.30 -0.22 6.51
N ASP A 70 -20.26 0.14 7.27
CA ASP A 70 -19.86 -0.53 8.50
C ASP A 70 -19.52 0.49 9.59
N PRO A 71 -20.54 1.17 10.15
CA PRO A 71 -20.36 2.20 11.16
C PRO A 71 -19.76 1.68 12.48
N LYS A 72 -19.81 0.35 12.72
CA LYS A 72 -19.21 -0.29 13.90
C LYS A 72 -17.80 -0.82 13.65
N GLY A 73 -17.30 -0.77 12.41
CA GLY A 73 -15.98 -1.23 12.05
C GLY A 73 -15.73 -2.73 12.31
N ILE A 74 -16.78 -3.57 12.24
CA ILE A 74 -16.66 -5.00 12.58
C ILE A 74 -16.12 -5.86 11.43
N LEU A 75 -16.15 -5.34 10.21
CA LEU A 75 -15.70 -6.07 9.01
C LEU A 75 -14.25 -5.69 8.69
N ASN A 76 -13.32 -6.61 8.96
CA ASN A 76 -11.87 -6.46 8.70
C ASN A 76 -11.28 -5.16 9.29
N PRO A 77 -11.16 -5.06 10.63
CA PRO A 77 -10.58 -3.91 11.31
C PRO A 77 -9.07 -3.72 11.05
#